data_AF-A0A1P8EK97-F1
#
_entry.id   AF-A0A1P8EK97-F1
#
_cell.length_a   1.000
_cell.length_b   1.000
_cell.length_c   1.000
_cell.angle_alpha   90.00
_cell.angle_beta   90.00
_cell.angle_gamma   90.00
#
_symmetry.space_group_name_H-M   'P 1'
#
loop_
_entity.id
_entity.type
_entity.pdbx_description
1 polymer ?
#
loop_
_entity_poly.entity_id
_entity_poly.type
_entity_poly.pdbx_seq_one_letter_code
_entity_poly.pdbx_strand_id
1 'polypeptide(L)'
;MINILNKFKDCLIIIGLGCLCLAFFLPNTSNFSSSLFKEFFAVLGFLFILTVQFFFLKKIVVPSKLFILFILFIFLFIQYVFNLIINFQDLFFNLIYISIFFLSIIFGLNSKKYNNSVLIHWILFSLIFSALVSFLISLNQKIRIIESPYLFCVSYNGRATANLGQPNQLSTLTLMAFFSLFYLKKYYKINKLFFYTIIISLIFCNVLTQSRSAWLSVILISTFFITKFPDKKNVLSVFCLNLVFWLSTILIPFFFNYFYPIGNSYTTLDRMKLSSSRFDIWPQLFLATFDKPFLGYGAGQVGLAQIESISNASTRGEWFTYSHNIFLDFVIWYGWIVGSLVSFFIISLLIKISKSDLNRNKTYLFIIILVFFFHCLLEYPYSYFYFLIPIGIISGFLLKLKSDGVFVLKKIYLCIVIFLSWLLFALFTYQLIELDEKKESYSLQYLFKSSVKPIQSNLFILDGYSEKLDIEYLDYCYLIKNRDKEFFRRVAYRYPSTVSVSKYYSTQSDNLKNAENIVQAYQVISNRVYQPNIKKCNN
;
A
#
# COMPACT_ATOMS: atom_id res chain seq x y z
N MET A 1 37.13 -15.93 11.93
CA MET A 1 35.66 -16.11 12.07
C MET A 1 34.90 -14.77 12.16
N ILE A 2 35.29 -13.83 13.05
CA ILE A 2 34.60 -12.53 13.24
C ILE A 2 34.61 -11.63 11.98
N ASN A 3 35.72 -11.55 11.23
CA ASN A 3 35.77 -10.77 9.98
C ASN A 3 34.86 -11.32 8.88
N ILE A 4 34.66 -12.65 8.83
CA ILE A 4 33.78 -13.29 7.85
C ILE A 4 32.31 -12.99 8.19
N LEU A 5 31.94 -13.08 9.48
CA LEU A 5 30.61 -12.71 9.97
C LEU A 5 30.26 -11.24 9.71
N ASN A 6 31.22 -10.33 9.88
CA ASN A 6 31.02 -8.91 9.58
C ASN A 6 30.87 -8.65 8.07
N LYS A 7 31.67 -9.29 7.21
CA LYS A 7 31.49 -9.19 5.76
C LYS A 7 30.14 -9.74 5.31
N PHE A 8 29.72 -10.89 5.84
CA PHE A 8 28.44 -11.50 5.53
C PHE A 8 27.26 -10.60 5.94
N LYS A 9 27.36 -9.97 7.12
CA LYS A 9 26.40 -8.96 7.58
C LYS A 9 26.26 -7.82 6.57
N ASP A 10 27.37 -7.21 6.18
CA ASP A 10 27.34 -6.04 5.29
C ASP A 10 26.77 -6.42 3.92
N CYS A 11 27.12 -7.61 3.40
CA CYS A 11 26.50 -8.16 2.18
C CYS A 11 24.98 -8.31 2.32
N LEU A 12 24.48 -8.91 3.39
CA LEU A 12 23.03 -9.07 3.59
C LEU A 12 22.29 -7.75 3.74
N ILE A 13 22.89 -6.75 4.41
CA ILE A 13 22.31 -5.40 4.49
C ILE A 13 22.23 -4.79 3.09
N ILE A 14 23.30 -4.87 2.30
CA ILE A 14 23.34 -4.33 0.93
C ILE A 14 22.28 -5.01 0.05
N ILE A 15 22.18 -6.34 0.10
CA ILE A 15 21.15 -7.10 -0.63
C ILE A 15 19.75 -6.65 -0.19
N GLY A 16 19.50 -6.57 1.12
CA GLY A 16 18.20 -6.17 1.64
C GLY A 16 17.80 -4.74 1.25
N LEU A 17 18.75 -3.80 1.29
CA LEU A 17 18.54 -2.43 0.81
C LEU A 17 18.33 -2.38 -0.70
N GLY A 18 19.05 -3.19 -1.47
CA GLY A 18 18.87 -3.33 -2.91
C GLY A 18 17.45 -3.79 -3.25
N CYS A 19 16.93 -4.80 -2.54
CA CYS A 19 15.54 -5.26 -2.70
C CYS A 19 14.51 -4.17 -2.32
N LEU A 20 14.73 -3.44 -1.22
CA LEU A 20 13.87 -2.30 -0.84
C LEU A 20 13.89 -1.18 -1.89
N CYS A 21 15.05 -0.89 -2.48
CA CYS A 21 15.18 0.08 -3.57
C CYS A 21 14.37 -0.36 -4.79
N LEU A 22 14.57 -1.62 -5.22
CA LEU A 22 13.92 -2.22 -6.38
C LEU A 22 12.39 -2.15 -6.29
N ALA A 23 11.83 -2.30 -5.08
CA ALA A 23 10.39 -2.20 -4.86
C ALA A 23 9.77 -0.87 -5.36
N PHE A 24 10.54 0.23 -5.41
CA PHE A 24 10.04 1.53 -5.86
C PHE A 24 10.13 1.74 -7.38
N PHE A 25 10.89 0.94 -8.12
CA PHE A 25 11.08 1.16 -9.57
C PHE A 25 11.04 -0.10 -10.43
N LEU A 26 10.72 -1.27 -9.87
CA LEU A 26 10.39 -2.47 -10.63
C LEU A 26 9.18 -2.22 -11.55
N PRO A 27 9.32 -2.44 -12.88
CA PRO A 27 8.23 -2.27 -13.83
C PRO A 27 7.31 -3.49 -13.87
N ASN A 28 7.76 -4.66 -13.39
CA ASN A 28 6.99 -5.89 -13.51
C ASN A 28 5.65 -5.78 -12.77
N THR A 29 4.56 -6.06 -13.49
CA THR A 29 3.22 -6.19 -12.96
C THR A 29 2.78 -7.63 -13.07
N SER A 30 1.93 -8.09 -12.14
CA SER A 30 1.27 -9.39 -12.25
C SER A 30 -0.18 -9.18 -12.65
N ASN A 31 -0.80 -10.22 -13.18
CA ASN A 31 -2.23 -10.17 -13.50
C ASN A 31 -3.14 -10.15 -12.26
N PHE A 32 -2.62 -10.56 -11.11
CA PHE A 32 -3.37 -10.58 -9.85
C PHE A 32 -3.33 -9.23 -9.14
N SER A 33 -2.16 -8.58 -9.17
CA SER A 33 -1.94 -7.23 -8.65
C SER A 33 -0.80 -6.53 -9.39
N SER A 34 -1.00 -5.25 -9.70
CA SER A 34 0.01 -4.40 -10.34
C SER A 34 1.20 -4.09 -9.43
N SER A 35 1.10 -4.33 -8.12
CA SER A 35 2.16 -4.09 -7.13
C SER A 35 2.79 -5.37 -6.57
N LEU A 36 2.34 -6.56 -6.98
CA LEU A 36 2.75 -7.83 -6.35
C LEU A 36 4.28 -8.02 -6.27
N PHE A 37 5.00 -7.84 -7.38
CA PHE A 37 6.46 -7.97 -7.38
C PHE A 37 7.15 -6.90 -6.51
N LYS A 38 6.62 -5.68 -6.51
CA LYS A 38 7.14 -4.59 -5.67
C LYS A 38 7.00 -4.93 -4.20
N GLU A 39 5.84 -5.46 -3.81
CA GLU A 39 5.56 -5.95 -2.46
C GLU A 39 6.48 -7.11 -2.08
N PHE A 40 6.62 -8.10 -2.97
CA PHE A 40 7.49 -9.25 -2.77
C PHE A 40 8.94 -8.84 -2.45
N PHE A 41 9.53 -7.96 -3.27
CA PHE A 41 10.89 -7.46 -3.04
C PHE A 41 11.00 -6.58 -1.80
N ALA A 42 9.96 -5.82 -1.44
CA ALA A 42 9.95 -5.05 -0.20
C ALA A 42 10.03 -5.97 1.03
N VAL A 43 9.21 -7.02 1.06
CA VAL A 43 9.21 -8.02 2.14
C VAL A 43 10.52 -8.78 2.17
N LEU A 44 11.02 -9.25 1.03
CA LEU A 44 12.31 -9.95 0.93
C LEU A 44 13.46 -9.09 1.46
N GLY A 45 13.50 -7.81 1.07
CA GLY A 45 14.52 -6.88 1.54
C GLY A 45 14.47 -6.66 3.05
N PHE A 46 13.27 -6.53 3.60
CA PHE A 46 13.07 -6.42 5.03
C PHE A 46 13.46 -7.69 5.80
N LEU A 47 13.17 -8.88 5.26
CA LEU A 47 13.58 -10.16 5.85
C LEU A 47 15.11 -10.29 5.95
N PHE A 48 15.86 -9.91 4.91
CA PHE A 48 17.32 -9.88 4.97
C PHE A 48 17.85 -8.89 6.02
N ILE A 49 17.23 -7.72 6.13
CA ILE A 49 17.64 -6.73 7.14
C ILE A 49 17.28 -7.20 8.56
N LEU A 50 16.14 -7.88 8.73
CA LEU A 50 15.73 -8.49 10.00
C LEU A 50 16.65 -9.63 10.44
N THR A 51 17.05 -10.53 9.52
CA THR A 51 17.99 -11.62 9.83
C THR A 51 19.34 -11.09 10.27
N VAL A 52 19.79 -9.98 9.66
CA VAL A 52 21.01 -9.32 10.13
C VAL A 52 20.84 -8.82 11.56
N GLN A 53 19.73 -8.14 11.88
CA GLN A 53 19.48 -7.66 13.24
C GLN A 53 19.54 -8.80 14.27
N PHE A 54 19.07 -9.99 13.89
CA PHE A 54 19.12 -11.19 14.72
C PHE A 54 20.51 -11.64 15.15
N PHE A 55 21.52 -11.51 14.29
CA PHE A 55 22.87 -11.92 14.66
C PHE A 55 23.46 -11.03 15.77
N PHE A 56 23.05 -9.76 15.85
CA PHE A 56 23.65 -8.77 16.74
C PHE A 56 22.84 -8.48 18.00
N LEU A 57 21.53 -8.75 18.01
CA LEU A 57 20.69 -8.52 19.19
C LEU A 57 20.80 -9.67 20.20
N LYS A 58 21.15 -9.32 21.44
CA LYS A 58 21.12 -10.26 22.59
C LYS A 58 19.74 -10.34 23.24
N LYS A 59 18.99 -9.25 23.28
CA LYS A 59 17.66 -9.12 23.90
C LYS A 59 16.80 -8.18 23.07
N ILE A 60 15.51 -8.48 22.93
CA ILE A 60 14.56 -7.60 22.23
C ILE A 60 13.71 -6.86 23.24
N VAL A 61 13.55 -5.58 23.00
CA VAL A 61 12.63 -4.72 23.71
C VAL A 61 11.36 -4.54 22.88
N VAL A 62 10.23 -4.92 23.48
CA VAL A 62 8.89 -4.74 22.90
C VAL A 62 8.06 -3.81 23.79
N PRO A 63 7.51 -2.71 23.26
CA PRO A 63 6.61 -1.83 23.99
C PRO A 63 5.31 -2.53 24.40
N SER A 64 4.94 -2.44 25.69
CA SER A 64 3.69 -2.99 26.23
C SER A 64 2.43 -2.51 25.50
N LYS A 65 2.40 -1.24 25.09
CA LYS A 65 1.26 -0.65 24.36
C LYS A 65 0.98 -1.29 23.01
N LEU A 66 1.93 -2.05 22.46
CA LEU A 66 1.71 -2.79 21.22
C LEU A 66 0.88 -4.08 21.44
N PHE A 67 0.44 -4.35 22.68
CA PHE A 67 -0.54 -5.40 22.98
C PHE A 67 -1.88 -5.21 22.25
N ILE A 68 -2.23 -3.98 21.87
CA ILE A 68 -3.43 -3.72 21.04
C ILE A 68 -3.41 -4.48 19.71
N LEU A 69 -2.22 -4.84 19.21
CA LEU A 69 -2.08 -5.64 17.99
C LEU A 69 -2.50 -7.10 18.20
N PHE A 70 -2.29 -7.66 19.39
CA PHE A 70 -2.82 -8.98 19.72
C PHE A 70 -4.35 -8.96 19.73
N ILE A 71 -4.95 -7.88 20.22
CA ILE A 71 -6.41 -7.70 20.14
C ILE A 71 -6.87 -7.68 18.69
N LEU A 72 -6.15 -6.98 17.80
CA LEU A 72 -6.48 -6.98 16.37
C LEU A 72 -6.35 -8.34 15.71
N PHE A 73 -5.30 -9.11 16.04
CA PHE A 73 -5.16 -10.47 15.52
C PHE A 73 -6.31 -11.37 15.97
N ILE A 74 -6.66 -11.35 17.25
CA ILE A 74 -7.81 -12.11 17.77
C ILE A 74 -9.08 -11.67 17.06
N PHE A 75 -9.27 -10.36 16.87
CA PHE A 75 -10.45 -9.82 16.19
C PHE A 75 -10.54 -10.27 14.72
N LEU A 76 -9.43 -10.32 14.00
CA LEU A 76 -9.38 -10.87 12.63
C LEU A 76 -9.79 -12.34 12.58
N PHE A 77 -9.30 -13.16 13.52
CA PHE A 77 -9.73 -14.56 13.63
C PHE A 77 -11.21 -14.70 13.97
N ILE A 78 -11.73 -13.85 14.86
CA ILE A 78 -13.16 -13.76 15.16
C ILE A 78 -13.95 -13.46 13.87
N GLN A 79 -13.56 -12.43 13.11
CA GLN A 79 -14.22 -12.10 11.85
C GLN A 79 -14.19 -13.25 10.84
N TYR A 80 -13.09 -13.99 10.77
CA TYR A 80 -12.97 -15.15 9.90
C TYR A 80 -13.90 -16.30 10.33
N VAL A 81 -13.94 -16.64 11.62
CA VAL A 81 -14.85 -17.68 12.15
C VAL A 81 -16.32 -17.32 11.96
N PHE A 82 -16.66 -16.04 12.03
CA PHE A 82 -18.02 -15.54 11.74
C PHE A 82 -18.32 -15.36 10.24
N ASN A 83 -17.46 -15.85 9.33
CA ASN A 83 -17.62 -15.76 7.87
C ASN A 83 -17.76 -14.32 7.35
N LEU A 84 -17.22 -13.33 8.08
CA LEU A 84 -17.18 -11.95 7.61
C LEU A 84 -16.06 -11.76 6.59
N ILE A 85 -14.90 -12.36 6.82
CA ILE A 85 -13.81 -12.41 5.84
C ILE A 85 -14.08 -13.57 4.87
N ILE A 86 -14.20 -13.27 3.56
CA ILE A 86 -14.72 -14.21 2.56
C ILE A 86 -13.77 -15.39 2.31
N ASN A 87 -12.46 -15.13 2.18
CA ASN A 87 -11.45 -16.14 1.86
C ASN A 87 -10.31 -16.15 2.89
N PHE A 88 -9.62 -17.29 3.04
CA PHE A 88 -8.45 -17.36 3.91
C PHE A 88 -7.34 -16.40 3.45
N GLN A 89 -7.21 -16.22 2.13
CA GLN A 89 -6.32 -15.25 1.51
C GLN A 89 -6.46 -13.84 2.11
N ASP A 90 -7.68 -13.38 2.31
CA ASP A 90 -7.94 -12.03 2.83
C ASP A 90 -7.52 -11.92 4.30
N LEU A 91 -7.79 -12.96 5.10
CA LEU A 91 -7.27 -13.06 6.46
C LEU A 91 -5.73 -13.03 6.46
N PHE A 92 -5.11 -13.86 5.63
CA PHE A 92 -3.64 -13.97 5.52
C PHE A 92 -3.01 -12.62 5.19
N PHE A 93 -3.49 -11.91 4.17
CA PHE A 93 -2.93 -10.61 3.81
C PHE A 93 -3.07 -9.59 4.95
N ASN A 94 -4.23 -9.47 5.57
CA ASN A 94 -4.41 -8.55 6.71
C ASN A 94 -3.45 -8.88 7.88
N LEU A 95 -3.28 -10.16 8.20
CA LEU A 95 -2.35 -10.61 9.24
C LEU A 95 -0.90 -10.24 8.89
N ILE A 96 -0.46 -10.46 7.65
CA ILE A 96 0.90 -10.16 7.20
C ILE A 96 1.15 -8.64 7.16
N TYR A 97 0.19 -7.85 6.67
CA TYR A 97 0.26 -6.39 6.65
C TYR A 97 0.50 -5.80 8.05
N ILE A 98 -0.30 -6.23 9.03
CA ILE A 98 -0.14 -5.80 10.43
C ILE A 98 1.18 -6.30 11.01
N SER A 99 1.54 -7.57 10.76
CA SER A 99 2.76 -8.19 11.28
C SER A 99 4.03 -7.49 10.80
N ILE A 100 4.14 -7.22 9.50
CA ILE A 100 5.33 -6.57 8.91
C ILE A 100 5.47 -5.13 9.40
N PHE A 101 4.37 -4.38 9.48
CA PHE A 101 4.41 -3.02 10.03
C PHE A 101 4.87 -3.03 11.50
N PHE A 102 4.37 -3.96 12.29
CA PHE A 102 4.76 -4.11 13.69
C PHE A 102 6.22 -4.53 13.87
N LEU A 103 6.67 -5.54 13.11
CA LEU A 103 8.07 -5.97 13.10
C LEU A 103 8.98 -4.82 12.68
N SER A 104 8.55 -3.97 11.74
CA SER A 104 9.28 -2.76 11.34
C SER A 104 9.43 -1.76 12.49
N ILE A 105 8.38 -1.54 13.29
CA ILE A 105 8.44 -0.71 14.50
C ILE A 105 9.39 -1.30 15.54
N ILE A 106 9.28 -2.60 15.85
CA ILE A 106 10.18 -3.29 16.78
C ILE A 106 11.63 -3.18 16.31
N PHE A 107 11.86 -3.37 15.02
CA PHE A 107 13.16 -3.27 14.40
C PHE A 107 13.77 -1.88 14.61
N GLY A 108 13.00 -0.82 14.32
CA GLY A 108 13.45 0.57 14.50
C GLY A 108 13.77 0.91 15.96
N LEU A 109 12.92 0.47 16.89
CA LEU A 109 13.11 0.63 18.33
C LEU A 109 14.41 0.01 18.82
N ASN A 110 14.65 -1.25 18.45
CA ASN A 110 15.82 -1.99 18.90
C ASN A 110 17.11 -1.49 18.22
N SER A 111 17.04 -1.00 16.98
CA SER A 111 18.20 -0.41 16.29
C SER A 111 18.80 0.79 17.03
N LYS A 112 17.95 1.59 17.71
CA LYS A 112 18.38 2.72 18.54
C LYS A 112 19.08 2.30 19.82
N LYS A 113 18.60 1.23 20.48
CA LYS A 113 19.15 0.75 21.76
C LYS A 113 20.61 0.28 21.62
N TYR A 114 20.97 -0.24 20.45
CA TYR A 114 22.32 -0.71 20.15
C TYR A 114 23.15 0.30 19.32
N ASN A 115 22.73 1.57 19.32
CA ASN A 115 23.40 2.71 18.65
C ASN A 115 23.66 2.51 17.15
N ASN A 116 22.83 1.72 16.47
CA ASN A 116 23.01 1.39 15.06
C ASN A 116 22.31 2.42 14.15
N SER A 117 22.61 3.70 14.36
CA SER A 117 22.08 4.83 13.56
C SER A 117 22.43 4.74 12.08
N VAL A 118 23.51 4.03 11.77
CA VAL A 118 23.99 3.73 10.41
C VAL A 118 22.91 3.07 9.55
N LEU A 119 22.13 2.15 10.12
CA LEU A 119 21.10 1.43 9.37
C LEU A 119 19.92 2.33 8.98
N ILE A 120 19.54 3.26 9.86
CA ILE A 120 18.57 4.30 9.51
C ILE A 120 19.12 5.16 8.39
N HIS A 121 20.41 5.52 8.42
CA HIS A 121 21.00 6.32 7.35
C HIS A 121 20.90 5.61 5.99
N TRP A 122 21.19 4.31 5.96
CA TRP A 122 21.08 3.51 4.74
C TRP A 122 19.65 3.43 4.19
N ILE A 123 18.64 3.29 5.06
CA ILE A 123 17.23 3.34 4.65
C ILE A 123 16.85 4.72 4.09
N LEU A 124 17.37 5.80 4.66
CA LEU A 124 17.14 7.14 4.14
C LEU A 124 17.86 7.36 2.79
N PHE A 125 19.07 6.82 2.65
CA PHE A 125 19.78 6.81 1.36
C PHE A 125 19.03 6.00 0.30
N SER A 126 18.45 4.85 0.66
CA SER A 126 17.66 4.04 -0.28
C SER A 126 16.43 4.80 -0.79
N LEU A 127 15.72 5.54 0.09
CA LEU A 127 14.61 6.41 -0.33
C LEU A 127 15.05 7.51 -1.28
N ILE A 128 16.18 8.18 -1.02
CA ILE A 128 16.72 9.21 -1.91
C ILE A 128 17.11 8.61 -3.26
N PHE A 129 17.81 7.48 -3.26
CA PHE A 129 18.22 6.80 -4.47
C PHE A 129 17.02 6.38 -5.32
N SER A 130 16.02 5.72 -4.72
CA SER A 130 14.78 5.35 -5.40
C SER A 130 14.06 6.57 -5.99
N ALA A 131 13.96 7.68 -5.24
CA ALA A 131 13.33 8.90 -5.73
C ALA A 131 14.07 9.53 -6.92
N LEU A 132 15.42 9.49 -6.92
CA LEU A 132 16.23 10.00 -8.03
C LEU A 132 16.11 9.12 -9.28
N VAL A 133 16.09 7.79 -9.13
CA VAL A 133 15.82 6.87 -10.25
C VAL A 133 14.41 7.13 -10.80
N SER A 134 13.41 7.24 -9.93
CA SER A 134 12.03 7.57 -10.34
C SER A 134 11.92 8.93 -11.02
N PHE A 135 12.74 9.91 -10.63
CA PHE A 135 12.83 11.21 -11.31
C PHE A 135 13.31 11.07 -12.75
N LEU A 136 14.37 10.30 -13.00
CA LEU A 136 14.87 10.04 -14.35
C LEU A 136 13.81 9.34 -15.22
N ILE A 137 13.11 8.35 -14.66
CA ILE A 137 12.00 7.67 -15.35
C ILE A 137 10.87 8.67 -15.64
N SER A 138 10.55 9.55 -14.69
CA SER A 138 9.50 10.57 -14.85
C SER A 138 9.83 11.60 -15.93
N LEU A 139 11.09 11.99 -16.05
CA LEU A 139 11.56 12.83 -17.16
C LEU A 139 11.44 12.10 -18.48
N ASN A 140 11.86 10.83 -18.53
CA ASN A 140 11.72 10.03 -19.75
C ASN A 140 10.24 9.83 -20.14
N GLN A 141 9.33 9.68 -19.17
CA GLN A 141 7.90 9.67 -19.45
C GLN A 141 7.45 10.94 -20.17
N LYS A 142 7.93 12.12 -19.73
CA LYS A 142 7.54 13.39 -20.33
C LYS A 142 8.18 13.66 -21.69
N ILE A 143 9.47 13.37 -21.83
CA ILE A 143 10.24 13.72 -23.04
C ILE A 143 10.18 12.59 -24.09
N ARG A 144 9.98 11.34 -23.65
CA ARG A 144 9.94 10.11 -24.47
C ARG A 144 11.22 9.87 -25.28
N ILE A 145 12.37 9.97 -24.62
CA ILE A 145 13.69 9.73 -25.25
C ILE A 145 13.92 8.23 -25.47
N ILE A 146 13.55 7.42 -24.49
CA ILE A 146 13.83 5.98 -24.46
C ILE A 146 12.50 5.22 -24.36
N GLU A 147 12.26 4.32 -25.30
CA GLU A 147 11.18 3.34 -25.24
C GLU A 147 11.75 2.00 -24.79
N SER A 148 11.17 1.40 -23.74
CA SER A 148 11.63 0.13 -23.19
C SER A 148 10.48 -0.56 -22.46
N PRO A 149 10.36 -1.90 -22.54
CA PRO A 149 9.37 -2.64 -21.76
C PRO A 149 9.59 -2.51 -20.25
N TYR A 150 10.79 -2.09 -19.83
CA TYR A 150 11.13 -1.86 -18.42
C TYR A 150 10.78 -0.44 -17.94
N LEU A 151 10.16 0.39 -18.77
CA LEU A 151 9.75 1.74 -18.43
C LEU A 151 8.26 1.90 -18.68
N PHE A 152 7.52 2.34 -17.65
CA PHE A 152 6.11 2.65 -17.82
C PHE A 152 5.91 3.85 -18.72
N CYS A 153 5.01 3.71 -19.69
CA CYS A 153 4.54 4.80 -20.53
C CYS A 153 3.81 5.87 -19.69
N VAL A 154 3.66 7.06 -20.27
CA VAL A 154 2.83 8.11 -19.68
C VAL A 154 1.42 7.61 -19.46
N SER A 155 0.91 7.83 -18.25
CA SER A 155 -0.45 7.46 -17.84
C SER A 155 -1.12 8.64 -17.11
N TYR A 156 -2.40 8.50 -16.77
CA TYR A 156 -3.16 9.49 -15.99
C TYR A 156 -3.13 10.91 -16.56
N ASN A 157 -3.51 11.10 -17.82
CA ASN A 157 -3.68 12.43 -18.42
C ASN A 157 -2.40 13.27 -18.32
N GLY A 158 -1.28 12.67 -18.74
CA GLY A 158 0.01 13.33 -18.81
C GLY A 158 0.77 13.43 -17.48
N ARG A 159 0.35 12.77 -16.40
CA ARG A 159 1.03 12.86 -15.09
C ARG A 159 2.21 11.90 -15.02
N ALA A 160 3.30 12.32 -14.37
CA ALA A 160 4.41 11.42 -14.11
C ALA A 160 4.07 10.42 -13.00
N THR A 161 4.37 9.16 -13.25
CA THR A 161 4.13 8.04 -12.33
C THR A 161 5.37 7.23 -12.04
N ALA A 162 6.44 7.41 -12.83
CA ALA A 162 7.58 6.51 -12.90
C ALA A 162 7.14 5.04 -13.03
N ASN A 163 8.02 4.10 -12.68
CA ASN A 163 7.65 2.69 -12.59
C ASN A 163 6.80 2.36 -11.35
N LEU A 164 6.52 3.33 -10.47
CA LEU A 164 5.53 3.14 -9.39
C LEU A 164 4.14 2.93 -9.97
N GLY A 165 3.80 3.61 -11.08
CA GLY A 165 2.51 3.47 -11.74
C GLY A 165 1.38 4.23 -11.07
N GLN A 166 1.65 5.00 -10.01
CA GLN A 166 0.70 5.91 -9.40
C GLN A 166 1.37 7.25 -9.04
N PRO A 167 0.83 8.40 -9.50
CA PRO A 167 1.47 9.71 -9.31
C PRO A 167 1.49 10.14 -7.83
N ASN A 168 0.49 9.75 -7.03
CA ASN A 168 0.41 10.14 -5.61
C ASN A 168 1.41 9.37 -4.74
N GLN A 169 1.72 8.11 -5.09
CA GLN A 169 2.81 7.36 -4.45
C GLN A 169 4.17 7.98 -4.78
N LEU A 170 4.41 8.33 -6.05
CA LEU A 170 5.66 9.00 -6.45
C LEU A 170 5.84 10.34 -5.71
N SER A 171 4.77 11.10 -5.55
CA SER A 171 4.79 12.34 -4.75
C SER A 171 5.17 12.08 -3.28
N THR A 172 4.65 11.02 -2.69
CA THR A 172 4.97 10.62 -1.32
C THR A 172 6.43 10.21 -1.18
N LEU A 173 6.94 9.35 -2.08
CA LEU A 173 8.35 8.94 -2.10
C LEU A 173 9.28 10.16 -2.21
N THR A 174 8.99 11.10 -3.11
CA THR A 174 9.84 12.30 -3.30
C THR A 174 9.83 13.22 -2.08
N LEU A 175 8.70 13.40 -1.40
CA LEU A 175 8.63 14.13 -0.13
C LEU A 175 9.39 13.41 1.00
N MET A 176 9.27 12.09 1.10
CA MET A 176 10.04 11.30 2.07
C MET A 176 11.55 11.41 1.82
N ALA A 177 11.98 11.31 0.55
CA ALA A 177 13.37 11.50 0.13
C ALA A 177 13.89 12.92 0.43
N PHE A 178 13.05 13.95 0.22
CA PHE A 178 13.40 15.33 0.52
C PHE A 178 13.79 15.49 2.00
N PHE A 179 12.93 15.05 2.93
CA PHE A 179 13.23 15.15 4.35
C PHE A 179 14.33 14.18 4.82
N SER A 180 14.51 13.05 4.12
CA SER A 180 15.65 12.14 4.31
C SER A 180 16.98 12.85 4.04
N LEU A 181 17.06 13.66 2.98
CA LEU A 181 18.26 14.42 2.64
C LEU A 181 18.59 15.48 3.70
N PHE A 182 17.58 16.19 4.21
CA PHE A 182 17.78 17.16 5.31
C PHE A 182 18.31 16.50 6.58
N TYR A 183 17.83 15.30 6.91
CA TYR A 183 18.34 14.53 8.05
C TYR A 183 19.81 14.12 7.87
N LEU A 184 20.15 13.59 6.68
CA LEU A 184 21.48 13.08 6.37
C LEU A 184 22.55 14.17 6.23
N LYS A 185 22.15 15.39 5.84
CA LYS A 185 23.06 16.54 5.71
C LYS A 185 23.87 16.79 6.99
N LYS A 186 23.28 16.58 8.17
CA LYS A 186 23.96 16.75 9.46
C LYS A 186 25.11 15.76 9.67
N TYR A 187 25.01 14.55 9.14
CA TYR A 187 25.94 13.46 9.43
C TYR A 187 27.04 13.30 8.38
N TYR A 188 26.76 13.64 7.11
CA TYR A 188 27.65 13.31 5.99
C TYR A 188 28.31 14.53 5.31
N LYS A 189 28.26 15.72 5.93
CA LYS A 189 28.86 16.97 5.38
C LYS A 189 28.63 17.14 3.87
N ILE A 190 27.39 16.92 3.44
CA ILE A 190 27.02 16.94 2.01
C ILE A 190 27.33 18.33 1.43
N ASN A 191 28.12 18.38 0.36
CA ASN A 191 28.45 19.64 -0.34
C ASN A 191 27.16 20.38 -0.74
N LYS A 192 27.16 21.71 -0.63
CA LYS A 192 26.07 22.59 -1.03
C LYS A 192 25.60 22.33 -2.46
N LEU A 193 26.51 22.18 -3.43
CA LEU A 193 26.13 21.93 -4.83
C LEU A 193 25.29 20.66 -4.96
N PHE A 194 25.83 19.52 -4.49
CA PHE A 194 25.13 18.23 -4.54
C PHE A 194 23.80 18.25 -3.77
N PHE A 195 23.76 18.89 -2.60
CA PHE A 195 22.54 19.05 -1.82
C PHE A 195 21.44 19.80 -2.59
N TYR A 196 21.79 20.92 -3.24
CA TYR A 196 20.82 21.70 -4.01
C TYR A 196 20.40 21.00 -5.30
N THR A 197 21.30 20.30 -5.99
CA THR A 197 20.96 19.48 -7.17
C THR A 197 19.90 18.45 -6.82
N ILE A 198 20.08 17.68 -5.74
CA ILE A 198 19.09 16.68 -5.31
C ILE A 198 17.76 17.35 -4.94
N ILE A 199 17.78 18.46 -4.19
CA ILE A 199 16.56 19.19 -3.83
C ILE A 199 15.78 19.60 -5.07
N ILE A 200 16.45 20.19 -6.06
CA ILE A 200 15.81 20.65 -7.30
C ILE A 200 15.23 19.46 -8.05
N SER A 201 15.97 18.36 -8.19
CA SER A 201 15.47 17.14 -8.82
C SER A 201 14.23 16.57 -8.11
N LEU A 202 14.21 16.56 -6.78
CA LEU A 202 13.08 16.06 -6.01
C LEU A 202 11.84 16.96 -6.12
N ILE A 203 12.01 18.29 -6.05
CA ILE A 203 10.92 19.26 -6.27
C ILE A 203 10.35 19.11 -7.68
N PHE A 204 11.24 19.05 -8.68
CA PHE A 204 10.86 18.88 -10.08
C PHE A 204 10.06 17.59 -10.27
N CYS A 205 10.57 16.46 -9.76
CA CYS A 205 9.88 15.18 -9.82
C CYS A 205 8.49 15.25 -9.18
N ASN A 206 8.38 15.87 -7.99
CA ASN A 206 7.12 15.99 -7.28
C ASN A 206 6.10 16.82 -8.08
N VAL A 207 6.54 17.92 -8.68
CA VAL A 207 5.70 18.78 -9.53
C VAL A 207 5.16 18.03 -10.75
N LEU A 208 5.98 17.19 -11.40
CA LEU A 208 5.54 16.39 -12.55
C LEU A 208 4.40 15.42 -12.22
N THR A 209 4.22 15.05 -10.95
CA THR A 209 3.11 14.19 -10.52
C THR A 209 1.76 14.90 -10.52
N GLN A 210 1.75 16.24 -10.49
CA GLN A 210 0.57 17.10 -10.33
C GLN A 210 -0.39 16.60 -9.23
N SER A 211 0.18 16.17 -8.11
CA SER A 211 -0.58 15.56 -7.01
C SER A 211 -1.11 16.62 -6.05
N ARG A 212 -2.44 16.61 -5.82
CA ARG A 212 -3.10 17.49 -4.84
C ARG A 212 -2.73 17.15 -3.40
N SER A 213 -2.44 15.88 -3.10
CA SER A 213 -1.97 15.48 -1.77
C SER A 213 -0.59 16.07 -1.47
N ALA A 214 0.24 16.32 -2.49
CA ALA A 214 1.50 17.04 -2.34
C ALA A 214 1.29 18.47 -1.85
N TRP A 215 0.34 19.18 -2.46
CA TRP A 215 0.01 20.57 -2.13
C TRP A 215 -0.43 20.69 -0.67
N LEU A 216 -1.36 19.82 -0.27
CA LEU A 216 -1.82 19.76 1.12
C LEU A 216 -0.67 19.40 2.08
N SER A 217 0.17 18.44 1.71
CA SER A 217 1.33 18.04 2.52
C SER A 217 2.30 19.20 2.71
N VAL A 218 2.63 19.95 1.65
CA VAL A 218 3.52 21.11 1.71
C VAL A 218 2.97 22.18 2.66
N ILE A 219 1.67 22.49 2.59
CA ILE A 219 1.02 23.45 3.48
C ILE A 219 1.09 22.96 4.94
N LEU A 220 0.61 21.75 5.22
CA LEU A 220 0.54 21.21 6.58
C LEU A 220 1.93 21.06 7.23
N ILE A 221 2.91 20.59 6.46
CA ILE A 221 4.29 20.41 6.94
C ILE A 221 4.97 21.75 7.17
N SER A 222 4.75 22.74 6.30
CA SER A 222 5.28 24.10 6.47
C SER A 222 4.74 24.73 7.75
N THR A 223 3.42 24.66 7.97
CA THR A 223 2.77 25.14 9.19
C THR A 223 3.30 24.43 10.43
N PHE A 224 3.40 23.09 10.39
CA PHE A 224 3.96 22.31 11.50
C PHE A 224 5.43 22.67 11.79
N PHE A 225 6.26 22.86 10.77
CA PHE A 225 7.68 23.18 10.96
C PHE A 225 7.88 24.58 11.53
N ILE A 226 7.13 25.58 11.02
CA ILE A 226 7.20 26.96 11.49
C ILE A 226 6.70 27.08 12.93
N THR A 227 5.56 26.45 13.26
CA THR A 227 5.03 26.46 14.63
C THR A 227 5.99 25.81 15.63
N LYS A 228 6.76 24.80 15.21
CA LYS A 228 7.75 24.14 16.06
C LYS A 228 9.08 24.89 16.14
N PHE A 229 9.46 25.63 15.10
CA PHE A 229 10.73 26.37 15.02
C PHE A 229 10.52 27.78 14.42
N PRO A 230 9.92 28.71 15.18
CA PRO A 230 9.44 30.00 14.67
C PRO A 230 10.54 31.04 14.38
N ASP A 231 11.83 30.65 14.40
CA ASP A 231 12.94 31.56 14.11
C ASP A 231 12.83 32.19 12.72
N LYS A 232 13.09 33.51 12.61
CA LYS A 232 13.03 34.28 11.35
C LYS A 232 13.74 33.60 10.17
N LYS A 233 14.92 32.99 10.42
CA LYS A 233 15.69 32.27 9.39
C LYS A 233 14.96 31.02 8.87
N ASN A 234 14.27 30.29 9.75
CA ASN A 234 13.53 29.09 9.36
C ASN A 234 12.26 29.47 8.59
N VAL A 235 11.53 30.50 9.06
CA VAL A 235 10.36 31.03 8.37
C VAL A 235 10.72 31.48 6.96
N LEU A 236 11.80 32.25 6.80
CA LEU A 236 12.27 32.69 5.49
C LEU A 236 12.67 31.50 4.60
N SER A 237 13.38 30.50 5.14
CA SER A 237 13.75 29.31 4.36
C SER A 237 12.54 28.51 3.89
N VAL A 238 11.52 28.34 4.75
CA VAL A 238 10.27 27.65 4.38
C VAL A 238 9.51 28.45 3.33
N PHE A 239 9.44 29.78 3.51
CA PHE A 239 8.81 30.67 2.53
C PHE A 239 9.49 30.58 1.16
N CYS A 240 10.82 30.66 1.08
CA CYS A 240 11.55 30.52 -0.18
C CYS A 240 11.34 29.16 -0.84
N LEU A 241 11.35 28.06 -0.07
CA LEU A 241 11.09 26.71 -0.59
C LEU A 241 9.66 26.58 -1.14
N ASN A 242 8.66 27.12 -0.42
CA ASN A 242 7.28 27.14 -0.87
C ASN A 242 7.11 27.97 -2.14
N LEU A 243 7.76 29.14 -2.22
CA LEU A 243 7.74 29.97 -3.41
C LEU A 243 8.30 29.22 -4.63
N VAL A 244 9.46 28.56 -4.47
CA VAL A 244 10.04 27.71 -5.52
C VAL A 244 9.08 26.59 -5.90
N PHE A 245 8.50 25.89 -4.93
CA PHE A 245 7.56 24.79 -5.19
C PHE A 245 6.31 25.24 -5.95
N TRP A 246 5.66 26.32 -5.52
CA TRP A 246 4.43 26.81 -6.13
C TRP A 246 4.65 27.41 -7.52
N LEU A 247 5.72 28.19 -7.71
CA LEU A 247 6.10 28.67 -9.04
C LEU A 247 6.39 27.50 -9.97
N SER A 248 7.16 26.51 -9.51
CA SER A 248 7.47 25.31 -10.28
C SER A 248 6.20 24.53 -10.64
N THR A 249 5.26 24.40 -9.70
CA THR A 249 3.96 23.72 -9.89
C THR A 249 3.13 24.33 -11.02
N ILE A 250 3.28 25.62 -11.29
CA ILE A 250 2.60 26.30 -12.39
C ILE A 250 3.43 26.21 -13.67
N LEU A 251 4.71 26.57 -13.60
CA LEU A 251 5.57 26.75 -14.78
C LEU A 251 5.98 25.44 -15.44
N ILE A 252 6.32 24.39 -14.67
CA ILE A 252 6.85 23.14 -15.25
C ILE A 252 5.78 22.39 -16.04
N PRO A 253 4.56 22.15 -15.53
CA PRO A 253 3.51 21.52 -16.32
C PRO A 253 3.17 22.32 -17.57
N PHE A 254 3.13 23.65 -17.47
CA PHE A 254 2.88 24.52 -18.62
C PHE A 254 3.96 24.36 -19.70
N PHE A 255 5.25 24.40 -19.30
CA PHE A 255 6.38 24.18 -20.20
C PHE A 255 6.28 22.83 -20.92
N PHE A 256 6.04 21.73 -20.20
CA PHE A 256 5.94 20.41 -20.83
C PHE A 256 4.71 20.27 -21.72
N ASN A 257 3.56 20.82 -21.32
CA ASN A 257 2.37 20.74 -22.17
C ASN A 257 2.54 21.56 -23.47
N TYR A 258 3.37 22.61 -23.45
CA TYR A 258 3.68 23.41 -24.63
C TYR A 258 4.69 22.74 -25.56
N PHE A 259 5.84 22.29 -25.04
CA PHE A 259 6.93 21.72 -25.86
C PHE A 259 6.79 20.23 -26.13
N TYR A 260 6.11 19.49 -25.25
CA TYR A 260 5.91 18.03 -25.33
C TYR A 260 4.43 17.69 -25.12
N PRO A 261 3.53 18.17 -25.99
CA PRO A 261 2.10 17.98 -25.82
C PRO A 261 1.74 16.50 -25.83
N ILE A 262 1.17 16.05 -24.71
CA ILE A 262 0.57 14.72 -24.58
C ILE A 262 -0.94 14.92 -24.63
N GLY A 263 -1.64 14.22 -25.53
CA GLY A 263 -3.09 14.32 -25.66
C GLY A 263 -3.82 14.15 -24.32
N ASN A 264 -4.80 15.01 -24.06
CA ASN A 264 -5.56 15.09 -22.81
C ASN A 264 -4.72 15.35 -21.54
N SER A 265 -3.54 15.98 -21.66
CA SER A 265 -2.74 16.34 -20.48
C SER A 265 -3.38 17.46 -19.66
N TYR A 266 -3.54 17.24 -18.36
CA TYR A 266 -4.07 18.29 -17.48
C TYR A 266 -3.03 19.36 -17.18
N THR A 267 -3.50 20.60 -17.11
CA THR A 267 -2.78 21.71 -16.49
C THR A 267 -3.03 21.73 -14.98
N THR A 268 -2.20 22.49 -14.25
CA THR A 268 -2.39 22.75 -12.82
C THR A 268 -3.76 23.37 -12.52
N LEU A 269 -4.28 24.22 -13.41
CA LEU A 269 -5.60 24.83 -13.30
C LEU A 269 -6.73 23.80 -13.47
N ASP A 270 -6.59 22.87 -14.41
CA ASP A 270 -7.57 21.78 -14.58
C ASP A 270 -7.65 20.91 -13.32
N ARG A 271 -6.49 20.64 -12.70
CA ARG A 271 -6.42 19.89 -11.44
C ARG A 271 -7.07 20.61 -10.26
N MET A 272 -7.12 21.94 -10.26
CA MET A 272 -7.84 22.72 -9.26
C MET A 272 -9.36 22.67 -9.49
N LYS A 273 -9.82 22.71 -10.75
CA LYS A 273 -11.25 22.74 -11.10
C LYS A 273 -11.94 21.39 -10.97
N LEU A 274 -11.25 20.29 -11.27
CA LEU A 274 -11.83 18.95 -11.24
C LEU A 274 -12.09 18.48 -9.81
N SER A 275 -13.33 18.11 -9.48
CA SER A 275 -13.66 17.46 -8.20
C SER A 275 -12.91 16.13 -8.06
N SER A 276 -12.70 15.69 -6.82
CA SER A 276 -12.13 14.37 -6.53
C SER A 276 -13.28 13.40 -6.32
N SER A 277 -13.33 12.29 -7.08
CA SER A 277 -14.36 11.25 -6.92
C SER A 277 -14.47 10.73 -5.47
N ARG A 278 -13.37 10.78 -4.70
CA ARG A 278 -13.33 10.50 -3.25
C ARG A 278 -14.44 11.16 -2.44
N PHE A 279 -14.75 12.44 -2.69
CA PHE A 279 -15.74 13.16 -1.90
C PHE A 279 -17.18 12.71 -2.21
N ASP A 280 -17.40 12.12 -3.38
CA ASP A 280 -18.70 11.57 -3.76
C ASP A 280 -18.93 10.19 -3.12
N ILE A 281 -17.84 9.46 -2.83
CA ILE A 281 -17.86 8.09 -2.31
C ILE A 281 -17.94 8.05 -0.79
N TRP A 282 -17.28 8.99 -0.11
CA TRP A 282 -17.22 9.00 1.35
C TRP A 282 -18.58 9.03 2.04
N PRO A 283 -19.59 9.82 1.60
CA PRO A 283 -20.92 9.77 2.19
C PRO A 283 -21.55 8.38 2.10
N GLN A 284 -21.43 7.72 0.94
CA GLN A 284 -21.95 6.36 0.75
C GLN A 284 -21.27 5.36 1.70
N LEU A 285 -19.93 5.34 1.72
CA LEU A 285 -19.18 4.40 2.55
C LEU A 285 -19.33 4.69 4.04
N PHE A 286 -19.51 5.96 4.42
CA PHE A 286 -19.79 6.35 5.80
C PHE A 286 -21.16 5.83 6.24
N LEU A 287 -22.20 5.96 5.41
CA LEU A 287 -23.52 5.42 5.70
C LEU A 287 -23.49 3.89 5.85
N ALA A 288 -22.73 3.19 5.00
CA ALA A 288 -22.54 1.74 5.10
C ALA A 288 -22.05 1.28 6.48
N THR A 289 -21.24 2.11 7.17
CA THR A 289 -20.73 1.76 8.51
C THR A 289 -21.83 1.56 9.57
N PHE A 290 -23.03 2.12 9.35
CA PHE A 290 -24.17 1.95 10.26
C PHE A 290 -24.92 0.64 10.04
N ASP A 291 -24.77 -0.01 8.89
CA ASP A 291 -25.39 -1.32 8.62
C ASP A 291 -24.68 -2.44 9.38
N LYS A 292 -23.34 -2.34 9.55
CA LYS A 292 -22.51 -3.30 10.29
C LYS A 292 -21.63 -2.62 11.35
N PRO A 293 -22.22 -2.02 12.40
CA PRO A 293 -21.50 -1.09 13.28
C PRO A 293 -20.54 -1.77 14.25
N PHE A 294 -20.74 -3.05 14.57
CA PHE A 294 -19.95 -3.76 15.59
C PHE A 294 -18.75 -4.49 15.00
N LEU A 295 -18.99 -5.44 14.09
CA LEU A 295 -17.94 -6.26 13.50
C LEU A 295 -17.42 -5.74 12.16
N GLY A 296 -18.06 -4.72 11.58
CA GLY A 296 -17.72 -4.21 10.25
C GLY A 296 -18.04 -5.21 9.12
N TYR A 297 -17.57 -4.89 7.93
CA TYR A 297 -17.69 -5.71 6.73
C TYR A 297 -16.58 -6.77 6.61
N GLY A 298 -15.64 -6.84 7.55
CA GLY A 298 -14.45 -7.69 7.45
C GLY A 298 -13.26 -6.93 6.85
N ALA A 299 -12.07 -7.28 7.34
CA ALA A 299 -10.84 -6.57 6.97
C ALA A 299 -10.49 -6.69 5.48
N GLY A 300 -10.20 -5.56 4.84
CA GLY A 300 -9.85 -5.51 3.41
C GLY A 300 -11.04 -5.65 2.45
N GLN A 301 -12.27 -5.50 2.92
CA GLN A 301 -13.49 -5.72 2.13
C GLN A 301 -14.33 -4.44 1.89
N VAL A 302 -13.68 -3.31 1.55
CA VAL A 302 -14.43 -2.08 1.19
C VAL A 302 -15.26 -2.27 -0.07
N GLY A 303 -14.77 -3.06 -1.04
CA GLY A 303 -15.57 -3.40 -2.22
C GLY A 303 -16.89 -4.10 -1.88
N LEU A 304 -16.89 -4.94 -0.84
CA LEU A 304 -18.10 -5.57 -0.33
C LEU A 304 -19.05 -4.53 0.28
N ALA A 305 -18.51 -3.62 1.10
CA ALA A 305 -19.28 -2.52 1.67
C ALA A 305 -19.93 -1.65 0.59
N GLN A 306 -19.19 -1.33 -0.48
CA GLN A 306 -19.73 -0.60 -1.62
C GLN A 306 -20.89 -1.34 -2.29
N ILE A 307 -20.74 -2.65 -2.57
CA ILE A 307 -21.77 -3.46 -3.24
C ILE A 307 -23.04 -3.56 -2.39
N GLU A 308 -22.90 -3.84 -1.10
CA GLU A 308 -24.05 -4.02 -0.20
C GLU A 308 -24.75 -2.70 0.12
N SER A 309 -24.06 -1.56 0.03
CA SER A 309 -24.61 -0.24 0.34
C SER A 309 -24.98 0.59 -0.90
N ILE A 310 -25.06 -0.02 -2.09
CA ILE A 310 -25.42 0.71 -3.31
C ILE A 310 -26.89 1.14 -3.28
N SER A 311 -27.11 2.38 -3.71
CA SER A 311 -28.42 2.99 -3.90
C SER A 311 -28.46 3.75 -5.23
N ASN A 312 -29.64 4.23 -5.64
CA ASN A 312 -29.78 5.06 -6.84
C ASN A 312 -28.98 6.37 -6.78
N ALA A 313 -28.62 6.83 -5.58
CA ALA A 313 -27.80 8.01 -5.33
C ALA A 313 -26.29 7.72 -5.27
N SER A 314 -25.88 6.45 -5.38
CA SER A 314 -24.47 6.05 -5.33
C SER A 314 -23.68 6.52 -6.55
N THR A 315 -22.38 6.75 -6.33
CA THR A 315 -21.44 7.12 -7.39
C THR A 315 -21.39 6.03 -8.46
N ARG A 316 -21.53 6.42 -9.74
CA ARG A 316 -21.51 5.49 -10.87
C ARG A 316 -20.12 5.39 -11.48
N GLY A 317 -19.79 4.21 -12.03
CA GLY A 317 -18.64 4.02 -12.91
C GLY A 317 -17.30 3.82 -12.23
N GLU A 318 -17.26 3.64 -10.92
CA GLU A 318 -16.02 3.40 -10.19
C GLU A 318 -16.19 2.28 -9.14
N TRP A 319 -15.30 1.29 -9.19
CA TRP A 319 -15.16 0.26 -8.16
C TRP A 319 -13.99 0.62 -7.26
N PHE A 320 -14.22 0.67 -5.95
CA PHE A 320 -13.16 0.89 -4.96
C PHE A 320 -12.88 -0.35 -4.13
N THR A 321 -11.59 -0.66 -4.00
CA THR A 321 -11.09 -1.67 -3.05
C THR A 321 -10.75 -1.05 -1.69
N TYR A 322 -10.69 0.28 -1.60
CA TYR A 322 -10.41 1.08 -0.41
C TYR A 322 -11.23 2.38 -0.43
N SER A 323 -11.55 2.94 0.73
CA SER A 323 -12.25 4.24 0.82
C SER A 323 -11.32 5.44 0.54
N HIS A 324 -10.03 5.20 0.38
CA HIS A 324 -8.98 6.22 0.30
C HIS A 324 -8.84 7.06 1.58
N ASN A 325 -9.33 6.58 2.72
CA ASN A 325 -9.16 7.22 4.01
C ASN A 325 -8.98 6.14 5.09
N ILE A 326 -7.78 6.05 5.64
CA ILE A 326 -7.39 5.00 6.60
C ILE A 326 -8.34 4.87 7.80
N PHE A 327 -8.88 5.99 8.30
CA PHE A 327 -9.77 5.95 9.47
C PHE A 327 -11.17 5.44 9.09
N LEU A 328 -11.67 5.85 7.92
CA LEU A 328 -12.92 5.30 7.39
C LEU A 328 -12.76 3.81 7.07
N ASP A 329 -11.63 3.41 6.48
CA ASP A 329 -11.32 2.00 6.22
C ASP A 329 -11.31 1.17 7.51
N PHE A 330 -10.72 1.66 8.60
CA PHE A 330 -10.75 0.96 9.88
C PHE A 330 -12.16 0.75 10.43
N VAL A 331 -13.04 1.74 10.30
CA VAL A 331 -14.43 1.61 10.74
C VAL A 331 -15.20 0.64 9.84
N ILE A 332 -15.01 0.71 8.53
CA ILE A 332 -15.62 -0.24 7.58
C ILE A 332 -15.16 -1.66 7.87
N TRP A 333 -13.86 -1.85 8.11
CA TRP A 333 -13.26 -3.16 8.32
C TRP A 333 -13.61 -3.76 9.66
N TYR A 334 -13.51 -2.99 10.73
CA TYR A 334 -13.55 -3.51 12.10
C TYR A 334 -14.78 -3.07 12.91
N GLY A 335 -15.67 -2.29 12.31
CA GLY A 335 -16.76 -1.63 13.02
C GLY A 335 -16.28 -0.40 13.80
N TRP A 336 -17.25 0.34 14.35
CA TRP A 336 -17.01 1.60 15.05
C TRP A 336 -16.11 1.44 16.27
N ILE A 337 -16.34 0.41 17.09
CA ILE A 337 -15.61 0.24 18.37
C ILE A 337 -14.13 -0.04 18.10
N VAL A 338 -13.82 -1.13 17.40
CA VAL A 338 -12.44 -1.55 17.16
C VAL A 338 -11.76 -0.57 16.19
N GLY A 339 -12.45 -0.13 15.14
CA GLY A 339 -11.91 0.86 14.20
C GLY A 339 -11.53 2.17 14.88
N SER A 340 -12.35 2.66 15.81
CA SER A 340 -12.03 3.87 16.58
C SER A 340 -10.87 3.64 17.55
N LEU A 341 -10.81 2.50 18.23
CA LEU A 341 -9.69 2.16 19.13
C LEU A 341 -8.34 2.15 18.40
N VAL A 342 -8.29 1.55 17.20
CA VAL A 342 -7.08 1.58 16.34
C VAL A 342 -6.74 3.01 15.92
N SER A 343 -7.75 3.77 15.49
CA SER A 343 -7.59 5.17 15.08
C SER A 343 -7.00 6.02 16.21
N PHE A 344 -7.58 5.93 17.40
CA PHE A 344 -7.08 6.60 18.61
C PHE A 344 -5.67 6.15 18.98
N PHE A 345 -5.37 4.86 18.85
CA PHE A 345 -4.03 4.35 19.12
C PHE A 345 -2.98 5.00 18.20
N ILE A 346 -3.22 5.03 16.89
CA ILE A 346 -2.32 5.66 15.91
C ILE A 346 -2.16 7.15 16.20
N ILE A 347 -3.27 7.87 16.41
CA ILE A 347 -3.24 9.31 16.72
C ILE A 347 -2.46 9.56 18.02
N SER A 348 -2.69 8.77 19.06
CA SER A 348 -1.97 8.87 20.33
C SER A 348 -0.47 8.62 20.17
N LEU A 349 -0.09 7.70 19.28
CA LEU A 349 1.31 7.39 18.96
C LEU A 349 1.97 8.58 18.28
N LEU A 350 1.30 9.19 17.29
CA LEU A 350 1.79 10.37 16.58
C LEU A 350 1.95 11.57 17.52
N ILE A 351 0.96 11.82 18.39
CA ILE A 351 1.02 12.88 19.40
C ILE A 351 2.17 12.61 20.39
N LYS A 352 2.36 11.36 20.81
CA LYS A 352 3.45 11.00 21.73
C LYS A 352 4.82 11.23 21.09
N ILE A 353 4.99 10.89 19.81
CA ILE A 353 6.23 11.14 19.09
C ILE A 353 6.44 12.65 18.91
N SER A 354 5.40 13.40 18.54
CA SER A 354 5.48 14.84 18.31
C SER A 354 5.85 15.65 19.57
N LYS A 355 5.29 15.25 20.73
CA LYS A 355 5.56 15.82 22.05
C LYS A 355 6.88 15.37 22.68
N SER A 356 7.57 14.38 22.10
CA SER A 356 8.92 14.03 22.56
C SER A 356 9.92 15.14 22.21
N ASP A 357 11.05 15.24 22.93
CA ASP A 357 12.13 16.20 22.62
C ASP A 357 12.81 15.88 21.28
N LEU A 358 12.08 16.17 20.19
CA LEU A 358 12.57 16.11 18.83
C LEU A 358 13.40 17.35 18.60
N ASN A 359 14.72 17.19 18.64
CA ASN A 359 15.61 18.19 18.08
C ASN A 359 15.31 18.38 16.58
N ARG A 360 15.77 19.50 16.01
CA ARG A 360 15.54 19.84 14.59
C ARG A 360 15.77 18.68 13.63
N ASN A 361 16.81 17.89 13.86
CA ASN A 361 17.13 16.76 12.99
C ASN A 361 16.08 15.65 13.07
N LYS A 362 15.70 15.22 14.29
CA LYS A 362 14.66 14.20 14.48
C LYS A 362 13.28 14.66 14.02
N THR A 363 13.04 15.98 13.96
CA THR A 363 11.81 16.51 13.35
C THR A 363 11.68 16.15 11.87
N TYR A 364 12.78 16.09 11.10
CA TYR A 364 12.71 15.64 9.70
C TYR A 364 12.23 14.19 9.56
N LEU A 365 12.68 13.29 10.44
CA LEU A 365 12.16 11.92 10.49
C LEU A 365 10.69 11.87 10.86
N PHE A 366 10.24 12.74 11.77
CA PHE A 366 8.83 12.81 12.13
C PHE A 366 7.98 13.35 10.97
N ILE A 367 8.50 14.29 10.20
CA ILE A 367 7.83 14.80 9.00
C ILE A 367 7.67 13.71 7.95
N ILE A 368 8.64 12.81 7.76
CA ILE A 368 8.50 11.63 6.87
C ILE A 368 7.27 10.80 7.28
N ILE A 369 7.05 10.60 8.58
CA ILE A 369 5.88 9.91 9.11
C ILE A 369 4.59 10.70 8.80
N LEU A 370 4.60 12.02 9.01
CA LEU A 370 3.44 12.88 8.72
C LEU A 370 3.07 12.88 7.23
N VAL A 371 4.05 12.94 6.32
CA VAL A 371 3.83 12.83 4.86
C VAL A 371 3.03 11.58 4.53
N PHE A 372 3.44 10.43 5.09
CA PHE A 372 2.73 9.17 4.88
C PHE A 372 1.31 9.20 5.43
N PHE A 373 1.11 9.67 6.67
CA PHE A 373 -0.22 9.71 7.27
C PHE A 373 -1.16 10.71 6.59
N PHE A 374 -0.67 11.86 6.10
CA PHE A 374 -1.48 12.78 5.29
C PHE A 374 -1.88 12.15 3.96
N HIS A 375 -0.98 11.36 3.35
CA HIS A 375 -1.34 10.58 2.17
C HIS A 375 -2.39 9.50 2.49
N CYS A 376 -2.33 8.84 3.65
CA CYS A 376 -3.35 7.89 4.14
C CYS A 376 -4.76 8.48 4.33
N LEU A 377 -4.92 9.81 4.39
CA LEU A 377 -6.23 10.46 4.52
C LEU A 377 -6.95 10.63 3.17
N LEU A 378 -6.20 10.56 2.07
CA LEU A 378 -6.70 10.82 0.72
C LEU A 378 -6.39 9.66 -0.26
N GLU A 379 -5.59 8.70 0.16
CA GLU A 379 -5.17 7.51 -0.58
C GLU A 379 -4.85 6.39 0.40
N TYR A 380 -4.42 5.25 -0.12
CA TYR A 380 -4.16 4.04 0.65
C TYR A 380 -2.67 3.59 0.57
N PRO A 381 -1.65 4.45 0.78
CA PRO A 381 -0.25 4.01 0.81
C PRO A 381 0.02 2.98 1.93
N TYR A 382 -0.87 2.88 2.92
CA TYR A 382 -0.82 1.89 3.98
C TYR A 382 -1.06 0.46 3.47
N SER A 383 -1.59 0.26 2.25
CA SER A 383 -1.73 -1.06 1.63
C SER A 383 -0.49 -1.46 0.82
N TYR A 384 0.68 -0.87 1.09
CA TYR A 384 1.91 -1.17 0.35
C TYR A 384 3.10 -1.33 1.29
N PHE A 385 3.72 -2.52 1.29
CA PHE A 385 4.86 -2.84 2.15
C PHE A 385 6.04 -1.88 1.98
N TYR A 386 6.34 -1.46 0.74
CA TYR A 386 7.45 -0.55 0.47
C TYR A 386 7.27 0.84 1.10
N PHE A 387 6.05 1.25 1.47
CA PHE A 387 5.83 2.42 2.33
C PHE A 387 5.77 2.05 3.82
N LEU A 388 5.07 0.96 4.18
CA LEU A 388 4.90 0.56 5.59
C LEU A 388 6.23 0.24 6.28
N ILE A 389 7.14 -0.46 5.62
CA ILE A 389 8.43 -0.86 6.19
C ILE A 389 9.27 0.36 6.62
N PRO A 390 9.63 1.31 5.73
CA PRO A 390 10.42 2.47 6.14
C PRO A 390 9.70 3.32 7.19
N ILE A 391 8.38 3.50 7.08
CA ILE A 391 7.59 4.27 8.06
C ILE A 391 7.57 3.58 9.43
N GLY A 392 7.40 2.27 9.46
CA GLY A 392 7.45 1.47 10.69
C GLY A 392 8.83 1.58 11.35
N ILE A 393 9.91 1.42 10.59
CA ILE A 393 11.29 1.53 11.09
C ILE A 393 11.57 2.93 11.64
N ILE A 394 11.20 3.99 10.92
CA ILE A 394 11.42 5.38 11.38
C ILE A 394 10.58 5.68 12.63
N SER A 395 9.32 5.22 12.66
CA SER A 395 8.44 5.34 13.83
C SER A 395 9.06 4.67 15.04
N GLY A 396 9.54 3.43 14.86
CA GLY A 396 10.24 2.68 15.89
C GLY A 396 11.48 3.42 16.42
N PHE A 397 12.30 3.97 15.51
CA PHE A 397 13.49 4.73 15.88
C PHE A 397 13.17 6.00 16.69
N LEU A 398 12.08 6.70 16.37
CA LEU A 398 11.70 7.91 17.09
C LEU A 398 11.07 7.64 18.45
N LEU A 399 10.41 6.50 18.63
CA LEU A 399 9.78 6.16 19.90
C LEU A 399 10.78 6.18 21.07
N LYS A 400 10.38 6.84 22.16
CA LYS A 400 11.06 6.81 23.46
C LYS A 400 10.31 5.83 24.36
N LEU A 401 11.04 4.90 24.97
CA LEU A 401 10.50 3.95 25.92
C LEU A 401 10.75 4.45 27.34
N LYS A 402 9.71 4.41 28.18
CA LYS A 402 9.85 4.52 29.63
C LYS A 402 10.16 3.12 30.18
N SER A 403 10.92 3.04 31.27
CA SER A 403 11.38 1.78 31.90
C SER A 403 10.23 0.81 32.18
N ASP A 404 9.08 1.32 32.62
CA ASP A 404 8.02 0.49 33.22
C ASP A 404 7.03 -0.08 32.18
N GLY A 405 7.26 0.19 30.90
CA GLY A 405 6.33 -0.15 29.81
C GLY A 405 6.91 -1.08 28.74
N VAL A 406 7.91 -1.90 29.08
CA VAL A 406 8.69 -2.69 28.11
C VAL A 406 8.77 -4.16 28.52
N PHE A 407 8.46 -5.05 27.57
CA PHE A 407 8.78 -6.47 27.68
C PHE A 407 10.14 -6.77 27.06
N VAL A 408 10.93 -7.58 27.74
CA VAL A 408 12.23 -8.03 27.24
C VAL A 408 12.14 -9.50 26.83
N LEU A 409 12.16 -9.76 25.52
CA LEU A 409 12.09 -11.11 24.98
C LEU A 409 13.49 -11.72 24.85
N LYS A 410 13.58 -13.02 25.15
CA LYS A 410 14.78 -13.85 24.92
C LYS A 410 15.03 -13.97 23.41
N LYS A 411 16.32 -14.10 23.03
CA LYS A 411 16.75 -14.26 21.63
C LYS A 411 16.06 -15.43 20.90
N ILE A 412 15.73 -16.52 21.61
CA ILE A 412 15.06 -17.70 21.01
C ILE A 412 13.74 -17.36 20.32
N TYR A 413 12.94 -16.45 20.88
CA TYR A 413 11.68 -16.04 20.27
C TYR A 413 11.90 -15.29 18.95
N LEU A 414 13.00 -14.54 18.83
CA LEU A 414 13.39 -13.93 17.57
C LEU A 414 13.78 -14.99 16.54
N CYS A 415 14.54 -16.03 16.95
CA CYS A 415 14.88 -17.14 16.06
C CYS A 415 13.63 -17.74 15.45
N ILE A 416 12.65 -18.03 16.31
CA ILE A 416 11.38 -18.64 15.91
C ILE A 416 10.62 -17.71 14.96
N VAL A 417 10.47 -16.43 15.29
CA VAL A 417 9.76 -15.47 14.43
C VAL A 417 10.42 -15.33 13.06
N ILE A 418 11.75 -15.25 13.00
CA ILE A 418 12.48 -15.12 11.73
C ILE A 418 12.39 -16.40 10.92
N PHE A 419 12.58 -17.56 11.55
CA PHE A 419 12.45 -18.85 10.88
C PHE A 419 11.04 -19.02 10.29
N LEU A 420 10.01 -18.73 11.08
CA LEU A 420 8.62 -18.76 10.61
C LEU A 420 8.37 -17.75 9.50
N SER A 421 8.99 -16.56 9.56
CA SER A 421 8.84 -15.55 8.50
C SER A 421 9.45 -16.01 7.17
N TRP A 422 10.63 -16.65 7.20
CA TRP A 422 11.22 -17.25 6.00
C TRP A 422 10.44 -18.45 5.49
N LEU A 423 9.95 -19.31 6.38
CA LEU A 423 9.10 -20.43 6.02
C LEU A 423 7.81 -19.96 5.34
N LEU A 424 7.12 -18.98 5.93
CA LEU A 424 5.91 -18.39 5.35
C LEU A 424 6.19 -17.72 4.00
N PHE A 425 7.31 -17.00 3.86
CA PHE A 425 7.71 -16.40 2.60
C PHE A 425 7.97 -17.46 1.51
N ALA A 426 8.65 -18.56 1.86
CA ALA A 426 8.88 -19.68 0.95
C ALA A 426 7.57 -20.38 0.55
N LEU A 427 6.67 -20.64 1.50
CA LEU A 427 5.35 -21.21 1.24
C LEU A 427 4.49 -20.32 0.35
N PHE A 428 4.49 -19.00 0.60
CA PHE A 428 3.80 -18.04 -0.24
C PHE A 428 4.38 -18.01 -1.67
N THR A 429 5.71 -18.05 -1.80
CA THR A 429 6.38 -18.10 -3.12
C THR A 429 5.99 -19.37 -3.88
N TYR A 430 5.96 -20.52 -3.20
CA TYR A 430 5.52 -21.78 -3.80
C TYR A 430 4.07 -21.70 -4.29
N GLN A 431 3.15 -21.19 -3.49
CA GLN A 431 1.75 -21.04 -3.92
C GLN A 431 1.57 -20.01 -5.04
N LEU A 432 2.39 -18.97 -5.07
CA LEU A 432 2.36 -18.01 -6.16
C LEU A 432 2.74 -18.67 -7.49
N ILE A 433 3.78 -19.53 -7.49
CA ILE A 433 4.20 -20.31 -8.66
C ILE A 433 3.08 -21.27 -9.09
N GLU A 434 2.50 -22.03 -8.16
CA GLU A 434 1.39 -22.96 -8.45
C GLU A 434 0.15 -22.24 -9.01
N LEU A 435 -0.16 -21.05 -8.49
CA LEU A 435 -1.24 -20.21 -8.99
C LEU A 435 -0.96 -19.70 -10.41
N ASP A 436 0.26 -19.27 -10.70
CA ASP A 436 0.68 -18.84 -12.04
C ASP A 436 0.62 -20.01 -13.04
N GLU A 437 1.10 -21.20 -12.67
CA GLU A 437 1.00 -22.42 -13.48
C GLU A 437 -0.45 -22.80 -13.78
N LYS A 438 -1.32 -22.76 -12.75
CA LYS A 438 -2.76 -23.00 -12.92
C LYS A 438 -3.36 -22.03 -13.93
N LYS A 439 -3.02 -20.74 -13.81
CA LYS A 439 -3.51 -19.70 -14.71
C LYS A 439 -3.04 -19.94 -16.14
N GLU A 440 -1.74 -20.21 -16.34
CA GLU A 440 -1.17 -20.44 -17.66
C GLU A 440 -1.82 -21.66 -18.34
N SER A 441 -2.02 -22.74 -17.60
CA SER A 441 -2.70 -23.92 -18.13
C SER A 441 -4.17 -23.64 -18.48
N TYR A 442 -4.90 -22.92 -17.63
CA TYR A 442 -6.28 -22.50 -17.93
C TYR A 442 -6.35 -21.61 -19.17
N SER A 443 -5.45 -20.63 -19.31
CA SER A 443 -5.45 -19.72 -20.46
C SER A 443 -5.12 -20.46 -21.76
N LEU A 444 -4.15 -21.37 -21.75
CA LEU A 444 -3.81 -22.21 -22.92
C LEU A 444 -4.96 -23.12 -23.32
N GLN A 445 -5.61 -23.78 -22.35
CA GLN A 445 -6.76 -24.63 -22.63
C GLN A 445 -7.93 -23.82 -23.18
N TYR A 446 -8.17 -22.63 -22.64
CA TYR A 446 -9.24 -21.74 -23.09
C TYR A 446 -9.03 -21.26 -24.54
N LEU A 447 -7.77 -21.06 -24.95
CA LEU A 447 -7.44 -20.63 -26.31
C LEU A 447 -7.49 -21.78 -27.34
N PHE A 448 -7.04 -22.97 -26.96
CA PHE A 448 -6.77 -24.06 -27.92
C PHE A 448 -7.70 -25.28 -27.81
N LYS A 449 -8.58 -25.34 -26.81
CA LYS A 449 -9.50 -26.48 -26.61
C LYS A 449 -10.95 -26.03 -26.59
N SER A 450 -11.86 -26.97 -26.89
CA SER A 450 -13.32 -26.74 -26.83
C SER A 450 -13.84 -26.55 -25.40
N SER A 451 -13.12 -27.06 -24.40
CA SER A 451 -13.45 -26.90 -22.98
C SER A 451 -12.21 -26.91 -22.11
N VAL A 452 -12.24 -26.13 -21.03
CA VAL A 452 -11.18 -26.08 -20.02
C VAL A 452 -11.41 -27.20 -19.02
N LYS A 453 -10.39 -28.04 -18.82
CA LYS A 453 -10.41 -29.09 -17.80
C LYS A 453 -9.94 -28.51 -16.45
N PRO A 454 -10.61 -28.86 -15.35
CA PRO A 454 -10.22 -28.43 -14.01
C PRO A 454 -8.84 -28.99 -13.65
N ILE A 455 -8.04 -28.19 -12.95
CA ILE A 455 -6.73 -28.59 -12.43
C ILE A 455 -6.82 -28.65 -10.92
N GLN A 456 -6.49 -29.80 -10.35
CA GLN A 456 -6.34 -29.95 -8.91
C GLN A 456 -5.06 -29.21 -8.49
N SER A 457 -5.23 -28.20 -7.65
CA SER A 457 -4.16 -27.39 -7.07
C SER A 457 -4.44 -27.26 -5.58
N ASN A 458 -3.41 -27.40 -4.76
CA ASN A 458 -3.50 -27.36 -3.30
C ASN A 458 -3.24 -25.93 -2.78
N LEU A 459 -3.95 -24.96 -3.36
CA LEU A 459 -3.82 -23.54 -3.03
C LEU A 459 -4.66 -23.20 -1.79
N PHE A 460 -3.99 -23.00 -0.65
CA PHE A 460 -4.65 -22.68 0.62
C PHE A 460 -4.44 -21.24 1.12
N ILE A 461 -3.32 -20.58 0.76
CA ILE A 461 -3.08 -19.15 1.04
C ILE A 461 -3.73 -18.29 -0.04
N LEU A 462 -3.62 -18.70 -1.30
CA LEU A 462 -4.17 -17.98 -2.45
C LEU A 462 -5.50 -18.60 -2.94
N ASP A 463 -6.32 -19.05 -1.99
CA ASP A 463 -7.61 -19.69 -2.25
C ASP A 463 -8.55 -18.76 -3.04
N GLY A 464 -8.68 -17.50 -2.62
CA GLY A 464 -9.55 -16.52 -3.29
C GLY A 464 -9.17 -16.27 -4.76
N TYR A 465 -7.88 -16.11 -5.08
CA TYR A 465 -7.44 -15.99 -6.48
C TYR A 465 -7.63 -17.28 -7.27
N SER A 466 -7.45 -18.44 -6.63
CA SER A 466 -7.72 -19.74 -7.25
C SER A 466 -9.20 -19.92 -7.61
N GLU A 467 -10.10 -19.57 -6.70
CA GLU A 467 -11.56 -19.59 -6.90
C GLU A 467 -11.98 -18.60 -8.01
N LYS A 468 -11.36 -17.42 -8.05
CA LYS A 468 -11.55 -16.45 -9.12
C LYS A 468 -11.20 -17.02 -10.49
N LEU A 469 -10.05 -17.70 -10.62
CA LEU A 469 -9.65 -18.36 -11.88
C LEU A 469 -10.63 -19.46 -12.29
N ASP A 470 -11.12 -20.26 -11.33
CA ASP A 470 -12.12 -21.29 -11.60
C ASP A 470 -13.41 -20.67 -12.18
N ILE A 471 -13.88 -19.56 -11.60
CA ILE A 471 -15.04 -18.82 -12.11
C ILE A 471 -14.75 -18.16 -13.46
N GLU A 472 -13.54 -17.69 -13.75
CA GLU A 472 -13.24 -17.06 -15.03
C GLU A 472 -13.18 -18.08 -16.18
N TYR A 473 -12.57 -19.25 -15.96
CA TYR A 473 -12.21 -20.18 -17.04
C TYR A 473 -13.08 -21.45 -17.16
N LEU A 474 -13.59 -21.99 -16.05
CA LEU A 474 -14.32 -23.28 -16.10
C LEU A 474 -15.76 -23.10 -16.59
N ASP A 475 -16.34 -24.14 -17.19
CA ASP A 475 -17.74 -24.10 -17.60
C ASP A 475 -18.67 -24.03 -16.38
N TYR A 476 -19.72 -23.21 -16.47
CA TYR A 476 -20.79 -23.10 -15.49
C TYR A 476 -21.39 -24.45 -15.13
N CYS A 477 -21.66 -25.32 -16.11
CA CYS A 477 -22.29 -26.62 -15.87
C CYS A 477 -21.39 -27.60 -15.10
N TYR A 478 -20.08 -27.48 -15.29
CA TYR A 478 -19.11 -28.20 -14.46
C TYR A 478 -19.11 -27.64 -13.03
N LEU A 479 -19.08 -26.31 -12.87
CA LEU A 479 -19.01 -25.66 -11.57
C LEU A 479 -20.25 -25.95 -10.71
N ILE A 480 -21.47 -25.85 -11.27
CA ILE A 480 -22.70 -26.05 -10.48
C ILE A 480 -22.87 -27.49 -9.98
N LYS A 481 -22.26 -28.47 -10.67
CA LYS A 481 -22.26 -29.87 -10.23
C LYS A 481 -21.28 -30.14 -9.08
N ASN A 482 -20.19 -29.37 -9.00
CA ASN A 482 -19.06 -29.64 -8.09
C ASN A 482 -18.88 -28.59 -6.99
N ARG A 483 -19.57 -27.45 -7.06
CA ARG A 483 -19.48 -26.34 -6.11
C ARG A 483 -20.87 -25.94 -5.63
N ASP A 484 -20.92 -25.41 -4.42
CA ASP A 484 -22.15 -24.92 -3.81
C ASP A 484 -22.53 -23.51 -4.27
N LYS A 485 -23.76 -23.08 -3.96
CA LYS A 485 -24.23 -21.73 -4.29
C LYS A 485 -23.43 -20.64 -3.57
N GLU A 486 -22.94 -20.92 -2.36
CA GLU A 486 -22.12 -19.99 -1.58
C GLU A 486 -20.79 -19.70 -2.26
N PHE A 487 -20.13 -20.67 -2.90
CA PHE A 487 -18.94 -20.43 -3.71
C PHE A 487 -19.15 -19.34 -4.78
N PHE A 488 -20.24 -19.43 -5.55
CA PHE A 488 -20.55 -18.41 -6.57
C PHE A 488 -20.80 -17.04 -5.95
N ARG A 489 -21.52 -17.00 -4.81
CA ARG A 489 -21.79 -15.76 -4.09
C ARG A 489 -20.48 -15.12 -3.62
N ARG A 490 -19.63 -15.86 -2.91
CA ARG A 490 -18.35 -15.38 -2.37
C ARG A 490 -17.49 -14.74 -3.46
N VAL A 491 -17.28 -15.44 -4.57
CA VAL A 491 -16.45 -14.95 -5.67
C VAL A 491 -17.08 -13.75 -6.38
N ALA A 492 -18.41 -13.74 -6.60
CA ALA A 492 -19.08 -12.62 -7.25
C ALA A 492 -19.01 -11.33 -6.42
N TYR A 493 -19.16 -11.43 -5.09
CA TYR A 493 -19.08 -10.28 -4.20
C TYR A 493 -17.63 -9.83 -3.94
N ARG A 494 -16.66 -10.74 -3.89
CA ARG A 494 -15.24 -10.39 -3.69
C ARG A 494 -14.58 -9.87 -4.98
N TYR A 495 -14.90 -10.49 -6.11
CA TYR A 495 -14.34 -10.20 -7.43
C TYR A 495 -15.44 -10.02 -8.49
N PRO A 496 -16.32 -8.99 -8.38
CA PRO A 496 -17.38 -8.76 -9.35
C PRO A 496 -16.85 -8.51 -10.77
N SER A 497 -17.27 -9.36 -11.69
CA SER A 497 -17.02 -9.25 -13.13
C SER A 497 -18.28 -9.68 -13.87
N THR A 498 -18.37 -9.36 -15.16
CA THR A 498 -19.47 -9.86 -15.99
C THR A 498 -19.62 -11.38 -15.86
N VAL A 499 -18.50 -12.11 -15.83
CA VAL A 499 -18.48 -13.57 -15.71
C VAL A 499 -18.93 -14.03 -14.32
N SER A 500 -18.36 -13.49 -13.23
CA SER A 500 -18.70 -13.93 -11.88
C SER A 500 -20.15 -13.60 -11.51
N VAL A 501 -20.63 -12.40 -11.87
CA VAL A 501 -22.01 -11.97 -11.68
C VAL A 501 -22.98 -12.83 -12.49
N SER A 502 -22.67 -13.12 -13.76
CA SER A 502 -23.53 -13.96 -14.62
C SER A 502 -23.70 -15.39 -14.12
N LYS A 503 -22.59 -16.00 -13.69
CA LYS A 503 -22.56 -17.37 -13.18
C LYS A 503 -23.32 -17.45 -11.86
N TYR A 504 -23.11 -16.49 -10.95
CA TYR A 504 -23.88 -16.43 -9.70
C TYR A 504 -25.37 -16.21 -9.96
N TYR A 505 -25.74 -15.29 -10.85
CA TYR A 505 -27.14 -15.05 -11.21
C TYR A 505 -27.83 -16.31 -11.73
N SER A 506 -27.13 -17.10 -12.56
CA SER A 506 -27.66 -18.35 -13.11
C SER A 506 -27.94 -19.42 -12.02
N THR A 507 -27.30 -19.34 -10.84
CA THR A 507 -27.55 -20.29 -9.74
C THR A 507 -28.84 -20.04 -8.96
N GLN A 508 -29.46 -18.88 -9.12
CA GLN A 508 -30.58 -18.39 -8.30
C GLN A 508 -31.92 -18.47 -9.03
N SER A 509 -32.16 -19.51 -9.85
CA SER A 509 -33.37 -19.68 -10.67
C SER A 509 -34.70 -19.53 -9.91
N ASP A 510 -34.69 -19.73 -8.58
CA ASP A 510 -35.90 -19.78 -7.75
C ASP A 510 -36.01 -18.62 -6.73
N ASN A 511 -34.94 -17.85 -6.46
CA ASN A 511 -34.94 -16.72 -5.52
C ASN A 511 -34.00 -15.59 -5.97
N LEU A 512 -34.51 -14.76 -6.90
CA LEU A 512 -33.73 -13.77 -7.64
C LEU A 512 -33.29 -12.55 -6.83
N LYS A 513 -33.88 -12.29 -5.65
CA LYS A 513 -33.73 -11.00 -4.95
C LYS A 513 -32.26 -10.66 -4.59
N ASN A 514 -31.49 -11.65 -4.14
CA ASN A 514 -30.07 -11.44 -3.81
C ASN A 514 -29.18 -11.35 -5.06
N ALA A 515 -29.56 -12.04 -6.15
CA ALA A 515 -28.83 -11.98 -7.42
C ALA A 515 -29.08 -10.66 -8.16
N GLU A 516 -30.28 -10.11 -8.06
CA GLU A 516 -30.63 -8.80 -8.63
C GLU A 516 -29.86 -7.67 -7.95
N ASN A 517 -29.68 -7.71 -6.63
CA ASN A 517 -28.91 -6.71 -5.90
C ASN A 517 -27.46 -6.60 -6.41
N ILE A 518 -26.78 -7.73 -6.61
CA ILE A 518 -25.40 -7.70 -7.13
C ILE A 518 -25.34 -7.27 -8.61
N VAL A 519 -26.37 -7.59 -9.41
CA VAL A 519 -26.47 -7.13 -10.80
C VAL A 519 -26.65 -5.61 -10.84
N GLN A 520 -27.57 -5.07 -10.04
CA GLN A 520 -27.78 -3.62 -9.92
C GLN A 520 -26.51 -2.92 -9.42
N ALA A 521 -25.88 -3.47 -8.38
CA ALA A 521 -24.60 -2.97 -7.88
C ALA A 521 -23.54 -2.96 -8.98
N TYR A 522 -23.41 -4.05 -9.73
CA TYR A 522 -22.46 -4.16 -10.83
C TYR A 522 -22.77 -3.17 -11.96
N GLN A 523 -24.04 -2.95 -12.31
CA GLN A 523 -24.42 -1.96 -13.32
C GLN A 523 -24.03 -0.53 -12.91
N VAL A 524 -24.28 -0.17 -11.65
CA VAL A 524 -23.88 1.13 -11.07
C VAL A 524 -22.35 1.28 -11.10
N ILE A 525 -21.63 0.26 -10.65
CA ILE A 525 -20.16 0.26 -10.57
C ILE A 525 -19.51 0.28 -11.97
N SER A 526 -20.00 -0.53 -12.90
CA SER A 526 -19.44 -0.64 -14.25
C SER A 526 -19.90 0.47 -15.20
N ASN A 527 -20.92 1.24 -14.80
CA ASN A 527 -21.64 2.21 -15.64
C ASN A 527 -22.08 1.59 -16.99
N ARG A 528 -22.54 0.33 -16.95
CA ARG A 528 -23.02 -0.42 -18.11
C ARG A 528 -24.37 -1.06 -17.79
N VAL A 529 -25.28 -1.00 -18.75
CA VAL A 529 -26.50 -1.81 -18.69
C VAL A 529 -26.11 -3.27 -18.91
N TYR A 530 -26.46 -4.12 -17.97
CA TYR A 530 -26.08 -5.53 -18.00
C TYR A 530 -27.25 -6.41 -17.57
N GLN A 531 -27.81 -7.18 -18.50
CA GLN A 531 -28.82 -8.19 -18.19
C GLN A 531 -28.18 -9.58 -18.32
N PRO A 532 -27.96 -10.30 -17.20
CA PRO A 532 -27.43 -11.65 -17.25
C PRO A 532 -28.45 -12.61 -17.88
N ASN A 533 -28.00 -13.40 -18.84
CA ASN A 533 -28.79 -14.51 -19.37
C ASN A 533 -28.64 -15.73 -18.46
N ILE A 534 -29.75 -16.37 -18.09
CA ILE A 534 -29.74 -17.60 -17.31
C ILE A 534 -29.20 -18.73 -18.19
N LYS A 535 -28.04 -19.28 -17.83
CA LYS A 535 -27.52 -20.49 -18.48
C LYS A 535 -28.12 -21.71 -17.79
N LYS A 536 -28.91 -22.49 -18.54
CA LYS A 536 -29.38 -23.81 -18.10
C LYS A 536 -28.41 -24.88 -18.59
N CYS A 537 -28.16 -25.86 -17.74
CA CYS A 537 -27.39 -27.05 -18.10
C CYS A 537 -28.39 -28.12 -18.54
N ASN A 538 -28.21 -28.64 -19.74
CA ASN A 538 -28.92 -29.84 -20.15
C ASN A 538 -28.33 -31.00 -19.35
N ASN A 539 -29.20 -31.80 -18.72
CA ASN A 539 -28.81 -32.97 -17.93
C ASN A 539 -28.02 -33.99 -18.76
#